data_AF-A0A4Z0MWM8-F1
#
_entry.id   AF-A0A4Z0MWM8-F1
#
_cell.length_a   1.000
_cell.length_b   1.000
_cell.length_c   1.000
_cell.angle_alpha   90.00
_cell.angle_beta   90.00
_cell.angle_gamma   90.00
#
_symmetry.space_group_name_H-M   'P 1'
#
loop_
_entity.id
_entity.type
_entity.pdbx_description
1 polymer ?
#
loop_
_entity_poly.entity_id
_entity_poly.type
_entity_poly.pdbx_seq_one_letter_code
_entity_poly.pdbx_strand_id
1 'polypeptide(L)'
;MTASADADSPNGTRSVRERLIDAAEACLRAKGIRATTVSEIAEAAGVSRGWLYRHYPDKASLLGAAIVRLNNAFWTESNQILSGCDGFEEQLAVGVRLGRSAYDSPGALVMQLRRDEPEEFAACAGAGVQGLVPDLGLFWRPYLEAARDRGEIHADTELDEAAEWVARVEISLGTVPGETLDPDDHEAVLRFMQRYVLPGLRVAPPHR
;
A
#
# COMPACT_ATOMS: atom_id res chain seq x y z
N MET A 1 -40.88 -7.32 23.55
CA MET A 1 -40.25 -7.56 22.23
C MET A 1 -40.38 -6.25 21.46
N THR A 2 -39.25 -5.63 21.11
CA THR A 2 -38.96 -4.49 20.21
C THR A 2 -37.94 -3.55 20.86
N ALA A 3 -36.66 -3.92 20.77
CA ALA A 3 -35.55 -3.00 21.01
C ALA A 3 -35.41 -2.13 19.75
N SER A 4 -35.60 -0.83 19.93
CA SER A 4 -35.51 0.19 18.89
C SER A 4 -34.08 0.30 18.40
N ALA A 5 -33.94 0.38 17.08
CA ALA A 5 -32.74 0.77 16.38
C ALA A 5 -32.31 2.17 16.84
N ASP A 6 -31.05 2.30 17.28
CA ASP A 6 -30.43 3.61 17.42
C ASP A 6 -29.94 4.05 16.05
N ALA A 7 -30.61 5.11 15.58
CA ALA A 7 -30.45 5.75 14.30
C ALA A 7 -29.11 6.48 14.22
N ASP A 8 -28.43 6.22 13.11
CA ASP A 8 -27.29 6.97 12.61
C ASP A 8 -27.71 8.43 12.38
N SER A 9 -27.08 9.36 13.09
CA SER A 9 -27.41 10.80 13.05
C SER A 9 -26.43 11.56 12.14
N PRO A 10 -26.92 12.42 11.22
CA PRO A 10 -26.09 13.16 10.28
C PRO A 10 -25.53 14.44 10.93
N ASN A 11 -24.43 14.31 11.69
CA ASN A 11 -23.56 15.43 12.06
C ASN A 11 -22.19 14.92 12.60
N GLY A 12 -21.19 14.85 11.73
CA GLY A 12 -19.74 15.01 11.99
C GLY A 12 -19.02 14.22 13.11
N THR A 13 -19.68 13.31 13.82
CA THR A 13 -19.07 12.59 14.94
C THR A 13 -18.60 11.23 14.46
N ARG A 14 -17.28 11.07 14.33
CA ARG A 14 -16.63 9.82 13.94
C ARG A 14 -17.15 8.66 14.81
N SER A 15 -17.59 7.57 14.16
CA SER A 15 -18.18 6.42 14.84
C SER A 15 -17.19 5.82 15.86
N VAL A 16 -17.70 5.14 16.88
CA VAL A 16 -16.85 4.51 17.90
C VAL A 16 -15.86 3.50 17.27
N ARG A 17 -16.30 2.82 16.20
CA ARG A 17 -15.48 1.89 15.44
C ARG A 17 -14.34 2.59 14.70
N GLU A 18 -14.62 3.72 14.06
CA GLU A 18 -13.59 4.51 13.39
C GLU A 18 -12.57 5.05 14.38
N ARG A 19 -12.99 5.55 15.55
CA ARG A 19 -12.06 6.00 16.61
C ARG A 19 -11.15 4.88 17.11
N LEU A 20 -11.66 3.65 17.21
CA LEU A 20 -10.83 2.49 17.53
C LEU A 20 -9.75 2.24 16.49
N ILE A 21 -10.11 2.31 15.20
CA ILE A 21 -9.15 2.08 14.12
C ILE A 21 -8.14 3.22 14.04
N ASP A 22 -8.56 4.47 14.25
CA ASP A 22 -7.61 5.60 14.32
C ASP A 22 -6.61 5.43 15.47
N ALA A 23 -7.09 5.03 16.65
CA ALA A 23 -6.23 4.75 17.79
C ALA A 23 -5.25 3.60 17.50
N ALA A 24 -5.73 2.54 16.83
CA ALA A 24 -4.87 1.44 16.40
C ALA A 24 -3.79 1.90 15.41
N GLU A 25 -4.14 2.71 14.40
CA GLU A 25 -3.16 3.26 13.46
C GLU A 25 -2.15 4.18 14.12
N ALA A 26 -2.57 5.01 15.06
CA ALA A 26 -1.68 5.87 15.83
C ALA A 26 -0.68 5.02 16.66
N CYS A 27 -1.15 3.95 17.31
CA CYS A 27 -0.28 3.03 18.02
C CYS A 27 0.69 2.30 17.08
N LEU A 28 0.22 1.80 15.93
CA LEU A 28 1.07 1.16 14.92
C LEU A 28 2.18 2.10 14.44
N ARG A 29 1.85 3.37 14.18
CA ARG A 29 2.83 4.39 13.77
C ARG A 29 3.87 4.67 14.85
N ALA A 30 3.44 4.70 16.11
CA ALA A 30 4.32 5.06 17.22
C ALA A 30 5.33 3.96 17.58
N LYS A 31 4.95 2.68 17.43
CA LYS A 31 5.73 1.58 18.02
C LYS A 31 5.59 0.21 17.35
N GLY A 32 4.91 0.14 16.21
CA GLY A 32 4.77 -1.11 15.46
C GLY A 32 3.74 -2.09 16.01
N ILE A 33 3.69 -3.30 15.46
CA ILE A 33 2.68 -4.33 15.75
C ILE A 33 2.99 -5.00 17.09
N ARG A 34 4.22 -5.47 17.30
CA ARG A 34 4.68 -6.20 18.49
C ARG A 34 4.39 -5.43 19.77
N ALA A 35 4.81 -4.16 19.83
CA ALA A 35 4.72 -3.35 21.04
C ALA A 35 3.33 -2.76 21.31
N THR A 36 2.39 -2.85 20.37
CA THR A 36 1.02 -2.32 20.54
C THR A 36 0.14 -3.27 21.38
N THR A 37 -0.63 -2.74 22.34
CA THR A 37 -1.56 -3.53 23.16
C THR A 37 -3.02 -3.07 23.00
N VAL A 38 -3.95 -4.00 23.22
CA VAL A 38 -5.40 -3.73 23.17
C VAL A 38 -5.82 -2.68 24.21
N SER A 39 -5.18 -2.68 25.38
CA SER A 39 -5.48 -1.72 26.45
C SER A 39 -5.17 -0.29 26.05
N GLU A 40 -4.01 -0.05 25.43
CA GLU A 40 -3.60 1.28 24.99
C GLU A 40 -4.49 1.79 23.86
N ILE A 41 -4.89 0.92 22.93
CA ILE A 41 -5.84 1.29 21.85
C ILE A 41 -7.20 1.65 22.45
N ALA A 42 -7.70 0.87 23.42
CA ALA A 42 -8.98 1.15 24.07
C ALA A 42 -8.95 2.49 24.82
N GLU A 43 -7.86 2.76 25.54
CA GLU A 43 -7.63 4.02 26.23
C GLU A 43 -7.58 5.21 25.25
N ALA A 44 -6.77 5.11 24.19
CA ALA A 44 -6.65 6.15 23.17
C ALA A 44 -7.96 6.40 22.41
N ALA A 45 -8.79 5.38 22.20
CA ALA A 45 -10.11 5.50 21.56
C ALA A 45 -11.22 5.98 22.51
N GLY A 46 -10.95 6.04 23.82
CA GLY A 46 -11.94 6.40 24.84
C GLY A 46 -13.05 5.36 25.01
N VAL A 47 -12.74 4.06 24.85
CA VAL A 47 -13.71 2.96 24.98
C VAL A 47 -13.30 1.96 26.04
N SER A 48 -14.27 1.22 26.59
CA SER A 48 -13.97 0.13 27.51
C SER A 48 -13.41 -1.08 26.76
N ARG A 49 -12.55 -1.87 27.42
CA ARG A 49 -12.06 -3.15 26.86
C ARG A 49 -13.20 -4.10 26.49
N GLY A 50 -14.27 -4.13 27.30
CA GLY A 50 -15.45 -4.96 27.01
C GLY A 50 -16.17 -4.56 25.72
N TRP A 51 -16.26 -3.25 25.44
CA TRP A 51 -16.80 -2.77 24.17
C TRP A 51 -15.90 -3.14 22.99
N LEU A 52 -14.58 -3.00 23.14
CA LEU A 52 -13.60 -3.39 22.13
C LEU A 52 -13.70 -4.89 21.81
N TYR A 53 -13.64 -5.77 22.82
CA TYR A 53 -13.69 -7.22 22.62
C TYR A 53 -14.99 -7.71 21.97
N ARG A 54 -16.08 -6.96 22.09
CA ARG A 54 -17.34 -7.24 21.39
C ARG A 54 -17.23 -7.03 19.87
N HIS A 55 -16.35 -6.15 19.42
CA HIS A 55 -16.16 -5.81 18.00
C HIS A 55 -14.94 -6.49 17.39
N TYR A 56 -13.87 -6.64 18.17
CA TYR A 56 -12.62 -7.26 17.77
C TYR A 56 -12.23 -8.30 18.83
N PRO A 57 -12.38 -9.60 18.54
CA PRO A 57 -12.19 -10.65 19.55
C PRO A 57 -10.75 -10.74 20.07
N ASP A 58 -9.78 -10.23 19.32
CA ASP A 58 -8.35 -10.28 19.66
C ASP A 58 -7.58 -9.08 19.08
N LYS A 59 -6.29 -8.97 19.47
CA LYS A 59 -5.38 -7.93 18.98
C LYS A 59 -5.18 -8.01 17.46
N ALA A 60 -5.06 -9.23 16.93
CA ALA A 60 -4.72 -9.46 15.52
C ALA A 60 -5.83 -8.96 14.59
N SER A 61 -7.10 -9.23 14.92
CA SER A 61 -8.27 -8.76 14.17
C SER A 61 -8.42 -7.24 14.21
N LEU A 62 -8.13 -6.60 15.35
CA LEU A 62 -8.14 -5.14 15.47
C LEU A 62 -7.03 -4.49 14.63
N LEU A 63 -5.79 -4.95 14.79
CA LEU A 63 -4.65 -4.43 14.04
C LEU A 63 -4.75 -4.76 12.55
N GLY A 64 -5.28 -5.92 12.19
CA GLY A 64 -5.56 -6.31 10.82
C GLY A 64 -6.53 -5.35 10.14
N ALA A 65 -7.61 -4.96 10.81
CA ALA A 65 -8.54 -3.97 10.28
C ALA A 65 -7.88 -2.58 10.07
N ALA A 66 -6.97 -2.18 10.96
CA ALA A 66 -6.19 -0.96 10.79
C ALA A 66 -5.20 -1.07 9.62
N ILE A 67 -4.48 -2.17 9.49
CA ILE A 67 -3.55 -2.44 8.38
C ILE A 67 -4.29 -2.43 7.03
N VAL A 68 -5.46 -3.06 6.95
CA VAL A 68 -6.29 -3.06 5.73
C VAL A 68 -6.72 -1.63 5.37
N ARG A 69 -7.12 -0.81 6.35
CA ARG A 69 -7.50 0.59 6.09
C ARG A 69 -6.29 1.41 5.60
N LEU A 70 -5.14 1.29 6.25
CA LEU A 70 -3.90 1.93 5.82
C LEU A 70 -3.47 1.49 4.41
N ASN A 71 -3.59 0.20 4.10
CA ASN A 71 -3.26 -0.36 2.79
C ASN A 71 -4.19 0.19 1.71
N ASN A 72 -5.49 0.24 1.97
CA ASN A 72 -6.45 0.80 1.01
C ASN A 72 -6.22 2.31 0.78
N ALA A 73 -5.91 3.05 1.85
CA ALA A 73 -5.56 4.47 1.74
C ALA A 73 -4.30 4.67 0.89
N PHE A 74 -3.26 3.86 1.11
CA PHE A 74 -2.02 3.88 0.32
C PHE A 74 -2.28 3.67 -1.17
N TRP A 75 -3.01 2.62 -1.53
CA TRP A 75 -3.28 2.31 -2.93
C TRP A 75 -4.14 3.38 -3.58
N THR A 76 -5.12 3.92 -2.85
CA THR A 76 -5.99 5.00 -3.35
C THR A 76 -5.19 6.26 -3.63
N GLU A 77 -4.34 6.69 -2.68
CA GLU A 77 -3.48 7.87 -2.81
C GLU A 77 -2.45 7.68 -3.93
N SER A 78 -1.77 6.53 -3.96
CA SER A 78 -0.81 6.19 -5.02
C SER A 78 -1.47 6.22 -6.40
N ASN A 79 -2.68 5.68 -6.52
CA ASN A 79 -3.43 5.70 -7.78
C ASN A 79 -3.82 7.13 -8.20
N GLN A 80 -4.22 7.99 -7.26
CA GLN A 80 -4.51 9.40 -7.54
C GLN A 80 -3.27 10.14 -8.03
N ILE A 81 -2.10 9.90 -7.42
CA ILE A 81 -0.85 10.53 -7.82
C ILE A 81 -0.42 10.06 -9.22
N LEU A 82 -0.34 8.74 -9.44
CA LEU A 82 0.15 8.17 -10.71
C LEU A 82 -0.80 8.44 -11.89
N SER A 83 -2.11 8.49 -11.66
CA SER A 83 -3.07 8.83 -12.72
C SER A 83 -2.97 10.29 -13.18
N GLY A 84 -2.33 11.17 -12.40
CA GLY A 84 -2.03 12.54 -12.79
C GLY A 84 -0.74 12.71 -13.58
N CYS A 85 0.06 11.65 -13.75
CA CYS A 85 1.32 11.68 -14.49
C CYS A 85 1.12 11.55 -16.01
N ASP A 86 1.96 12.22 -16.78
CA ASP A 86 1.94 12.19 -18.24
C ASP A 86 2.75 11.00 -18.79
N GLY A 87 2.07 9.86 -18.93
CA GLY A 87 2.63 8.65 -19.56
C GLY A 87 3.28 7.68 -18.58
N PHE A 88 3.56 6.47 -19.05
CA PHE A 88 3.99 5.35 -18.21
C PHE A 88 5.39 5.54 -17.64
N GLU A 89 6.26 6.24 -18.35
CA GLU A 89 7.61 6.54 -17.89
C GLU A 89 7.62 7.38 -16.61
N GLU A 90 6.84 8.46 -16.61
CA GLU A 90 6.70 9.35 -15.46
C GLU A 90 6.03 8.60 -14.30
N GLN A 91 5.06 7.73 -14.59
CA GLN A 91 4.43 6.88 -13.60
C GLN A 91 5.44 5.97 -12.89
N LEU A 92 6.36 5.33 -13.62
CA LEU A 92 7.43 4.51 -13.01
C LEU A 92 8.36 5.35 -12.12
N ALA A 93 8.80 6.52 -12.58
CA ALA A 93 9.69 7.36 -11.78
C ALA A 93 9.02 7.87 -10.49
N VAL A 94 7.74 8.26 -10.57
CA VAL A 94 6.95 8.64 -9.39
C VAL A 94 6.67 7.42 -8.50
N GLY A 95 6.47 6.23 -9.09
CA GLY A 95 6.32 4.97 -8.37
C GLY A 95 7.47 4.67 -7.41
N VAL A 96 8.71 4.86 -7.87
CA VAL A 96 9.92 4.65 -7.05
C VAL A 96 9.90 5.57 -5.83
N ARG A 97 9.54 6.84 -6.02
CA ARG A 97 9.44 7.81 -4.93
C ARG A 97 8.32 7.48 -3.94
N LEU A 98 7.19 6.98 -4.42
CA LEU A 98 6.09 6.51 -3.56
C LEU A 98 6.57 5.34 -2.69
N GLY A 99 7.30 4.38 -3.28
CA GLY A 99 7.92 3.26 -2.54
C GLY A 99 8.97 3.72 -1.51
N ARG A 100 9.70 4.79 -1.80
CA ARG A 100 10.71 5.42 -0.91
C ARG A 100 10.12 6.18 0.25
N SER A 101 8.95 6.80 0.07
CA SER A 101 8.32 7.73 1.04
C SER A 101 7.81 7.08 2.33
N ALA A 102 8.44 5.98 2.76
CA ALA A 102 8.18 5.11 3.90
C ALA A 102 8.11 5.81 5.29
N TYR A 103 8.29 7.13 5.37
CA TYR A 103 8.29 7.86 6.64
C TYR A 103 7.22 8.95 6.78
N ASP A 104 6.65 9.47 5.68
CA ASP A 104 5.79 10.68 5.76
C ASP A 104 4.31 10.48 5.36
N SER A 105 3.92 9.33 4.79
CA SER A 105 2.52 9.05 4.42
C SER A 105 1.84 8.00 5.33
N PRO A 106 0.51 7.97 5.41
CA PRO A 106 -0.20 6.89 6.09
C PRO A 106 0.10 5.50 5.51
N GLY A 107 0.29 5.41 4.19
CA GLY A 107 0.50 4.15 3.49
C GLY A 107 1.92 3.58 3.57
N ALA A 108 2.90 4.45 3.72
CA ALA A 108 4.28 4.13 4.04
C ALA A 108 4.43 3.21 5.27
N LEU A 109 3.56 3.38 6.27
CA LEU A 109 3.54 2.56 7.47
C LEU A 109 3.29 1.08 7.15
N VAL A 110 2.44 0.76 6.16
CA VAL A 110 2.17 -0.65 5.77
C VAL A 110 3.44 -1.32 5.25
N MET A 111 4.18 -0.61 4.39
CA MET A 111 5.43 -1.12 3.83
C MET A 111 6.52 -1.25 4.89
N GLN A 112 6.59 -0.30 5.83
CA GLN A 112 7.49 -0.36 6.97
C GLN A 112 7.18 -1.58 7.87
N LEU A 113 5.92 -1.75 8.29
CA LEU A 113 5.50 -2.87 9.15
C LEU A 113 5.76 -4.23 8.47
N ARG A 114 5.51 -4.32 7.16
CA ARG A 114 5.78 -5.52 6.37
C ARG A 114 7.28 -5.86 6.31
N ARG A 115 8.16 -4.86 6.38
CA ARG A 115 9.63 -5.02 6.38
C ARG A 115 10.16 -5.38 7.78
N ASP A 116 9.74 -4.62 8.79
CA ASP A 116 10.33 -4.68 10.14
C ASP A 116 9.72 -5.80 11.00
N GLU A 117 8.46 -6.15 10.73
CA GLU A 117 7.66 -7.11 11.50
C GLU A 117 6.87 -8.08 10.58
N PRO A 118 7.55 -8.83 9.69
CA PRO A 118 6.88 -9.60 8.63
C PRO A 118 5.97 -10.72 9.17
N GLU A 119 6.36 -11.38 10.26
CA GLU A 119 5.57 -12.46 10.87
C GLU A 119 4.29 -11.93 11.52
N GLU A 120 4.40 -10.84 12.29
CA GLU A 120 3.25 -10.21 12.94
C GLU A 120 2.34 -9.51 11.93
N PHE A 121 2.92 -8.93 10.88
CA PHE A 121 2.16 -8.37 9.76
C PHE A 121 1.33 -9.46 9.08
N ALA A 122 1.94 -10.60 8.76
CA ALA A 122 1.22 -11.73 8.16
C ALA A 122 0.10 -12.26 9.07
N ALA A 123 0.35 -12.34 10.38
CA ALA A 123 -0.65 -12.76 11.36
C ALA A 123 -1.84 -11.81 11.48
N CYS A 124 -1.64 -10.50 11.28
CA CYS A 124 -2.70 -9.49 11.38
C CYS A 124 -3.43 -9.26 10.05
N ALA A 125 -2.71 -9.18 8.92
CA ALA A 125 -3.26 -8.77 7.63
C ALA A 125 -4.26 -9.79 7.04
N GLY A 126 -4.13 -11.07 7.40
CA GLY A 126 -5.01 -12.13 6.95
C GLY A 126 -5.01 -12.33 5.42
N ALA A 127 -6.08 -12.90 4.87
CA ALA A 127 -6.19 -13.22 3.44
C ALA A 127 -6.35 -12.00 2.51
N GLY A 128 -6.61 -10.82 3.07
CA GLY A 128 -6.83 -9.57 2.32
C GLY A 128 -5.56 -8.91 1.79
N VAL A 129 -4.39 -9.40 2.19
CA VAL A 129 -3.08 -8.96 1.70
C VAL A 129 -2.32 -10.21 1.24
N GLN A 130 -2.29 -10.46 -0.08
CA GLN A 130 -1.83 -11.73 -0.64
C GLN A 130 -0.29 -11.85 -0.62
N GLY A 131 0.41 -10.72 -0.73
CA GLY A 131 1.87 -10.69 -0.86
C GLY A 131 2.34 -9.41 -1.55
N LEU A 132 3.51 -8.88 -1.17
CA LEU A 132 3.97 -7.58 -1.68
C LEU A 132 4.04 -7.54 -3.21
N VAL A 133 4.62 -8.58 -3.82
CA VAL A 133 4.76 -8.68 -5.28
C VAL A 133 3.40 -8.90 -5.97
N PRO A 134 2.56 -9.87 -5.58
CA PRO A 134 1.21 -10.00 -6.15
C PRO A 134 0.36 -8.73 -6.04
N ASP A 135 0.36 -8.07 -4.88
CA ASP A 135 -0.44 -6.85 -4.65
C ASP A 135 0.06 -5.69 -5.54
N LEU A 136 1.38 -5.50 -5.64
CA LEU A 136 1.97 -4.50 -6.55
C LEU A 136 1.78 -4.85 -8.03
N GLY A 137 1.85 -6.13 -8.41
CA GLY A 137 1.59 -6.56 -9.77
C GLY A 137 0.16 -6.25 -10.18
N LEU A 138 -0.82 -6.56 -9.32
CA LEU A 138 -2.22 -6.19 -9.54
C LEU A 138 -2.40 -4.67 -9.64
N PHE A 139 -1.65 -3.90 -8.84
CA PHE A 139 -1.66 -2.44 -8.89
C PHE A 139 -1.10 -1.88 -10.20
N TRP A 140 0.01 -2.42 -10.71
CA TRP A 140 0.67 -1.92 -11.93
C TRP A 140 0.01 -2.36 -13.24
N ARG A 141 -0.73 -3.47 -13.22
CA ARG A 141 -1.35 -4.06 -14.41
C ARG A 141 -2.23 -3.07 -15.20
N PRO A 142 -3.12 -2.25 -14.60
CA PRO A 142 -3.91 -1.27 -15.34
C PRO A 142 -3.06 -0.17 -16.02
N TYR A 143 -1.92 0.19 -15.44
CA TYR A 143 -1.00 1.18 -16.01
C TYR A 143 -0.27 0.62 -17.24
N LEU A 144 0.15 -0.64 -17.18
CA LEU A 144 0.73 -1.35 -18.33
C LEU A 144 -0.28 -1.54 -19.46
N GLU A 145 -1.53 -1.87 -19.13
CA GLU A 145 -2.62 -1.95 -20.10
C GLU A 145 -2.82 -0.61 -20.82
N ALA A 146 -2.91 0.49 -20.06
CA ALA A 146 -3.03 1.83 -20.64
C ALA A 146 -1.78 2.26 -21.44
N ALA A 147 -0.58 1.88 -21.00
CA ALA A 147 0.66 2.13 -21.73
C ALA A 147 0.68 1.41 -23.08
N ARG A 148 0.19 0.17 -23.13
CA ARG A 148 0.05 -0.61 -24.35
C ARG A 148 -0.95 0.02 -25.30
N ASP A 149 -2.11 0.44 -24.78
CA ASP A 149 -3.16 1.08 -25.58
C ASP A 149 -2.69 2.42 -26.18
N ARG A 150 -1.78 3.13 -25.50
CA ARG A 150 -1.11 4.35 -26.01
C ARG A 150 0.10 4.08 -26.90
N GLY A 151 0.53 2.83 -27.06
CA GLY A 151 1.71 2.44 -27.84
C GLY A 151 3.05 2.78 -27.18
N GLU A 152 3.08 2.98 -25.86
CA GLU A 152 4.29 3.27 -25.08
C GLU A 152 5.13 2.01 -24.81
N ILE A 153 4.48 0.83 -24.83
CA ILE A 153 5.06 -0.51 -24.73
C ILE A 153 4.60 -1.39 -25.90
N HIS A 154 5.20 -2.58 -26.07
CA HIS A 154 4.89 -3.46 -27.18
C HIS A 154 3.45 -4.00 -27.12
N ALA A 155 2.80 -4.13 -28.28
CA ALA A 155 1.39 -4.58 -28.37
C ALA A 155 1.18 -6.02 -27.85
N ASP A 156 2.21 -6.86 -27.98
CA ASP A 156 2.17 -8.26 -27.54
C ASP A 156 2.73 -8.48 -26.11
N THR A 157 3.01 -7.42 -25.35
CA THR A 157 3.52 -7.58 -23.98
C THR A 157 2.53 -8.36 -23.10
N GLU A 158 3.01 -9.45 -22.48
CA GLU A 158 2.28 -10.24 -21.48
C GLU A 158 2.13 -9.42 -20.19
N LEU A 159 0.94 -8.85 -19.98
CA LEU A 159 0.73 -7.83 -18.94
C LEU A 159 0.96 -8.35 -17.52
N ASP A 160 0.57 -9.59 -17.22
CA ASP A 160 0.71 -10.16 -15.87
C ASP A 160 2.19 -10.40 -15.53
N GLU A 161 2.97 -10.89 -16.49
CA GLU A 161 4.43 -11.07 -16.34
C GLU A 161 5.15 -9.71 -16.23
N ALA A 162 4.79 -8.76 -17.10
CA ALA A 162 5.34 -7.41 -17.07
C ALA A 162 5.01 -6.69 -15.76
N ALA A 163 3.80 -6.85 -15.22
CA ALA A 163 3.39 -6.24 -13.98
C ALA A 163 4.15 -6.80 -12.78
N GLU A 164 4.37 -8.12 -12.73
CA GLU A 164 5.22 -8.73 -11.70
C GLU A 164 6.66 -8.19 -11.80
N TRP A 165 7.20 -8.09 -13.01
CA TRP A 165 8.55 -7.58 -13.21
C TRP A 165 8.70 -6.11 -12.80
N VAL A 166 7.77 -5.24 -13.22
CA VAL A 166 7.71 -3.83 -12.79
C VAL A 166 7.63 -3.75 -11.27
N ALA A 167 6.74 -4.52 -10.64
CA ALA A 167 6.63 -4.56 -9.18
C ALA A 167 7.97 -4.90 -8.51
N ARG A 168 8.72 -5.87 -9.03
CA ARG A 168 10.05 -6.25 -8.49
C ARG A 168 11.08 -5.13 -8.65
N VAL A 169 11.08 -4.44 -9.79
CA VAL A 169 11.95 -3.27 -10.05
C VAL A 169 11.63 -2.14 -9.06
N GLU A 170 10.35 -1.78 -8.94
CA GLU A 170 9.84 -0.75 -8.04
C GLU A 170 10.18 -1.04 -6.57
N ILE A 171 10.01 -2.29 -6.11
CA ILE A 171 10.41 -2.70 -4.76
C ILE A 171 11.91 -2.48 -4.57
N SER A 172 12.74 -2.94 -5.50
CA SER A 172 14.19 -2.85 -5.39
C SER A 172 14.63 -1.39 -5.31
N LEU A 173 14.22 -0.56 -6.27
CA LEU A 173 14.58 0.86 -6.33
C LEU A 173 13.99 1.67 -5.17
N GLY A 174 12.78 1.32 -4.74
CA GLY A 174 12.07 2.00 -3.66
C GLY A 174 12.61 1.69 -2.26
N THR A 175 13.21 0.52 -2.06
CA THR A 175 13.52 0.02 -0.70
C THR A 175 14.98 -0.31 -0.46
N VAL A 176 15.76 -0.62 -1.50
CA VAL A 176 17.16 -1.04 -1.37
C VAL A 176 18.06 0.11 -1.87
N PRO A 177 18.92 0.67 -1.01
CA PRO A 177 19.83 1.73 -1.44
C PRO A 177 20.87 1.18 -2.42
N GLY A 178 21.23 1.99 -3.42
CA GLY A 178 22.30 1.72 -4.37
C GLY A 178 23.40 2.79 -4.31
N GLU A 179 24.51 2.56 -5.02
CA GLU A 179 25.64 3.49 -5.09
C GLU A 179 25.61 4.37 -6.35
N THR A 180 24.84 3.98 -7.37
CA THR A 180 24.92 4.55 -8.73
C THR A 180 23.67 5.31 -9.16
N LEU A 181 22.57 5.17 -8.41
CA LEU A 181 21.32 5.85 -8.64
C LEU A 181 20.87 6.45 -7.31
N ASP A 182 20.66 7.75 -7.30
CA ASP A 182 19.94 8.43 -6.22
C ASP A 182 18.43 8.31 -6.50
N PRO A 183 17.68 7.51 -5.73
CA PRO A 183 16.24 7.35 -5.95
C PRO A 183 15.42 8.58 -5.56
N ASP A 184 16.00 9.56 -4.88
CA ASP A 184 15.33 10.82 -4.53
C ASP A 184 15.52 11.89 -5.63
N ASP A 185 16.45 11.68 -6.57
CA ASP A 185 16.61 12.49 -7.79
C ASP A 185 15.69 11.96 -8.91
N HIS A 186 14.54 12.62 -9.10
CA HIS A 186 13.52 12.26 -10.10
C HIS A 186 14.10 12.15 -11.52
N GLU A 187 14.97 13.07 -11.92
CA GLU A 187 15.58 13.09 -13.25
C GLU A 187 16.57 11.92 -13.43
N ALA A 188 17.27 11.54 -12.37
CA ALA A 188 18.12 10.34 -12.40
C ALA A 188 17.29 9.06 -12.53
N VAL A 189 16.16 8.96 -11.83
CA VAL A 189 15.25 7.82 -11.92
C VAL A 189 14.64 7.72 -13.31
N LEU A 190 14.15 8.82 -13.90
CA LEU A 190 13.64 8.84 -15.28
C LEU A 190 14.67 8.32 -16.28
N ARG A 191 15.92 8.83 -16.24
CA ARG A 191 16.99 8.34 -17.11
C ARG A 191 17.27 6.85 -16.91
N PHE A 192 17.19 6.36 -15.67
CA PHE A 192 17.35 4.94 -15.38
C PHE A 192 16.22 4.11 -16.02
N MET A 193 14.96 4.55 -15.88
CA MET A 193 13.80 3.88 -16.47
C MET A 193 13.89 3.84 -17.99
N GLN A 194 14.21 4.96 -18.64
CA GLN A 194 14.42 5.05 -20.08
C GLN A 194 15.52 4.11 -20.59
N ARG A 195 16.60 3.99 -19.81
CA ARG A 195 17.80 3.26 -20.25
C ARG A 195 17.70 1.76 -20.03
N TYR A 196 17.11 1.32 -18.94
CA TYR A 196 17.19 -0.08 -18.50
C TYR A 196 15.84 -0.76 -18.34
N VAL A 197 14.75 -0.01 -18.14
CA VAL A 197 13.44 -0.60 -17.84
C VAL A 197 12.54 -0.59 -19.08
N LEU A 198 12.23 0.59 -19.61
CA LEU A 198 11.32 0.75 -20.75
C LEU A 198 11.74 -0.01 -22.02
N PRO A 199 13.03 -0.13 -22.37
CA PRO A 199 13.43 -0.92 -23.53
C PRO A 199 12.98 -2.38 -23.44
N GLY A 200 12.99 -2.97 -22.23
CA GLY A 200 12.53 -4.34 -22.00
C GLY A 200 11.04 -4.54 -22.27
N LEU A 201 10.22 -3.50 -22.07
CA LEU A 201 8.77 -3.53 -22.32
C LEU A 201 8.40 -3.17 -23.77
N ARG A 202 9.31 -2.51 -24.50
CA ARG A 202 9.10 -2.10 -25.90
C ARG A 202 9.54 -3.15 -26.93
N VAL A 203 10.39 -4.09 -26.52
CA VAL A 203 10.85 -5.17 -27.38
C VAL A 203 9.72 -6.19 -27.61
N ALA A 204 9.60 -6.68 -28.84
CA ALA A 204 8.68 -7.74 -29.18
C ALA A 204 8.99 -9.01 -28.35
N PRO A 205 8.02 -9.61 -27.66
CA PRO A 205 8.25 -10.86 -26.97
C PRO A 205 8.63 -11.95 -27.98
N PRO A 206 9.53 -12.88 -27.61
CA PRO A 206 9.87 -14.00 -28.48
C PRO A 206 8.61 -14.82 -28.77
N HIS A 207 8.45 -15.27 -30.01
CA HIS A 207 7.36 -16.16 -30.39
C HIS A 207 7.43 -17.44 -29.53
N ARG A 208 6.33 -17.77 -28.83
CA ARG A 208 6.17 -19.04 -28.12
C ARG A 208 6.05 -20.22 -29.08
#